data_AF-A0A9D7BAJ9-F1
#
_entry.id   AF-A0A9D7BAJ9-F1
#
_cell.length_a   1.000
_cell.length_b   1.000
_cell.length_c   1.000
_cell.angle_alpha   90.00
_cell.angle_beta   90.00
_cell.angle_gamma   90.00
#
_symmetry.space_group_name_H-M   'P 1'
#
loop_
_entity.id
_entity.type
_entity.pdbx_description
1 polymer ?
#
loop_
_entity_poly.entity_id
_entity_poly.type
_entity_poly.pdbx_seq_one_letter_code
_entity_poly.pdbx_strand_id
1 'polypeptide(L)'
;MTAAVFEARYNRILRSREQGYEELSDFLGRRSDLGPLVRLGLLRRREVNNEFQRYHGYVPTLAGEEFLLYIAEKELILVKPGMSGTLFAAMKKDPAPKAVFKPTYAEPTKAQFDSWRAQRDQAGRDLWRTQRTEQLHEALNQGFMDFKAFTVRTGVGEGVLLRLELAKPRSERPHENALAFDLTKEGQRYLHVRNPWELLLVKPGMELPLFERCDPERAAYWCELP
;
A
#
# COMPACT_ATOMS: atom_id res chain seq x y z
N MET A 1 -5.24 -4.10 32.51
CA MET A 1 -4.25 -5.14 32.14
C MET A 1 -3.36 -5.37 33.36
N THR A 2 -3.26 -6.59 33.90
CA THR A 2 -2.51 -6.85 35.15
C THR A 2 -1.00 -7.00 34.88
N ALA A 3 -0.16 -6.67 35.86
CA ALA A 3 1.31 -6.71 35.75
C ALA A 3 1.86 -8.08 35.30
N ALA A 4 1.22 -9.18 35.73
CA ALA A 4 1.60 -10.54 35.33
C ALA A 4 1.41 -10.81 33.83
N VAL A 5 0.38 -10.21 33.20
CA VAL A 5 0.17 -10.30 31.74
C VAL A 5 1.21 -9.48 31.00
N PHE A 6 1.64 -8.35 31.56
CA PHE A 6 2.71 -7.53 31.00
C PHE A 6 4.07 -8.25 31.06
N GLU A 7 4.45 -8.82 32.21
CA GLU A 7 5.73 -9.55 32.34
C GLU A 7 5.79 -10.81 31.47
N ALA A 8 4.72 -11.62 31.43
CA ALA A 8 4.67 -12.78 30.54
C ALA A 8 4.76 -12.38 29.05
N ARG A 9 4.19 -11.22 28.68
CA ARG A 9 4.30 -10.66 27.33
C ARG A 9 5.71 -10.16 27.02
N TYR A 10 6.34 -9.46 27.96
CA TYR A 10 7.69 -8.92 27.85
C TYR A 10 8.73 -10.04 27.74
N ASN A 11 8.64 -11.07 28.58
CA ASN A 11 9.53 -12.23 28.55
C ASN A 11 9.43 -13.02 27.23
N ARG A 12 8.27 -13.06 26.58
CA ARG A 12 8.11 -13.71 25.26
C ARG A 12 8.74 -12.90 24.12
N ILE A 13 8.72 -11.57 24.22
CA ILE A 13 9.44 -10.68 23.28
C ILE A 13 10.94 -10.82 23.49
N LEU A 14 11.40 -10.85 24.75
CA LEU A 14 12.80 -11.10 25.08
C LEU A 14 13.29 -12.46 24.53
N ARG A 15 12.53 -13.54 24.71
CA ARG A 15 12.87 -14.85 24.10
C ARG A 15 12.91 -14.81 22.58
N SER A 16 12.07 -14.00 21.93
CA SER A 16 12.12 -13.84 20.47
C SER A 16 13.40 -13.10 20.06
N ARG A 17 13.82 -12.09 20.83
CA ARG A 17 15.11 -11.42 20.64
C ARG A 17 16.30 -12.37 20.86
N GLU A 18 16.23 -13.25 21.86
CA GLU A 18 17.22 -14.31 22.10
C GLU A 18 17.31 -15.30 20.92
N GLN A 19 16.21 -15.49 20.18
CA GLN A 19 16.17 -16.30 18.95
C GLN A 19 16.62 -15.52 17.70
N GLY A 20 17.11 -14.29 17.85
CA GLY A 20 17.63 -13.46 16.76
C GLY A 20 16.56 -12.67 15.99
N TYR A 21 15.33 -12.60 16.49
CA TYR A 21 14.32 -11.69 15.92
C TYR A 21 14.60 -10.25 16.36
N GLU A 22 14.52 -9.34 15.42
CA GLU A 22 14.67 -7.90 15.65
C GLU A 22 13.30 -7.23 15.50
N GLU A 23 12.96 -6.28 16.36
CA GLU A 23 11.71 -5.55 16.19
C GLU A 23 11.82 -4.58 15.00
N LEU A 24 10.75 -4.43 14.21
CA LEU A 24 10.80 -3.58 13.02
C LEU A 24 11.20 -2.13 13.35
N SER A 25 10.75 -1.59 14.48
CA SER A 25 11.16 -0.24 14.92
C SER A 25 12.64 -0.14 15.26
N ASP A 26 13.21 -1.21 15.83
CA ASP A 26 14.64 -1.27 16.15
C ASP A 26 15.46 -1.33 14.85
N PHE A 27 15.04 -2.19 13.92
CA PHE A 27 15.65 -2.33 12.59
C PHE A 27 15.63 -1.02 11.79
N LEU A 28 14.50 -0.31 11.77
CA LEU A 28 14.36 0.97 11.08
C LEU A 28 15.08 2.12 11.80
N GLY A 29 15.41 1.94 13.08
CA GLY A 29 16.07 2.91 13.92
C GLY A 29 15.28 4.22 14.10
N ARG A 30 16.03 5.30 14.40
CA ARG A 30 15.49 6.61 14.81
C ARG A 30 14.56 7.29 13.80
N ARG A 31 14.61 6.91 12.52
CA ARG A 31 13.73 7.49 11.49
C ARG A 31 12.43 6.70 11.30
N SER A 32 12.41 5.41 11.66
CA SER A 32 11.21 4.55 11.62
C SER A 32 10.36 4.72 10.35
N ASP A 33 11.03 4.91 9.20
CA ASP A 33 10.36 5.21 7.93
C ASP A 33 9.82 3.93 7.29
N LEU A 34 8.48 3.82 7.26
CA LEU A 34 7.78 2.71 6.63
C LEU A 34 7.66 2.88 5.11
N GLY A 35 7.95 4.07 4.57
CA GLY A 35 7.75 4.43 3.17
C GLY A 35 8.39 3.44 2.18
N PRO A 36 9.67 3.08 2.32
CA PRO A 36 10.30 2.09 1.44
C PRO A 36 9.63 0.72 1.49
N LEU A 37 9.25 0.25 2.68
CA LEU A 37 8.58 -1.04 2.84
C LEU A 37 7.19 -1.03 2.19
N VAL A 38 6.46 0.08 2.29
CA VAL A 38 5.16 0.24 1.64
C VAL A 38 5.33 0.30 0.12
N ARG A 39 6.22 1.15 -0.40
CA ARG A 39 6.43 1.32 -1.87
C ARG A 39 6.95 0.05 -2.56
N LEU A 40 7.67 -0.79 -1.83
CA LEU A 40 8.09 -2.12 -2.30
C LEU A 40 6.99 -3.18 -2.17
N GLY A 41 5.82 -2.82 -1.67
CA GLY A 41 4.69 -3.74 -1.47
C GLY A 41 4.93 -4.77 -0.37
N LEU A 42 5.86 -4.53 0.55
CA LEU A 42 6.16 -5.41 1.69
C LEU A 42 5.22 -5.16 2.87
N LEU A 43 4.75 -3.93 3.00
CA LEU A 43 3.72 -3.55 3.97
C LEU A 43 2.49 -3.00 3.24
N ARG A 44 1.32 -3.32 3.77
CA ARG A 44 0.06 -2.68 3.38
C ARG A 44 -0.70 -2.19 4.60
N ARG A 45 -1.65 -1.28 4.38
CA ARG A 45 -2.59 -0.93 5.44
C ARG A 45 -3.57 -2.08 5.67
N ARG A 46 -3.92 -2.31 6.94
CA ARG A 46 -5.04 -3.20 7.28
C ARG A 46 -6.37 -2.62 6.82
N GLU A 47 -7.33 -3.49 6.58
CA GLU A 47 -8.67 -3.09 6.19
C GLU A 47 -9.41 -2.37 7.33
N VAL A 48 -9.37 -2.95 8.54
CA VAL A 48 -10.13 -2.47 9.69
C VAL A 48 -9.18 -1.92 10.75
N ASN A 49 -9.44 -0.70 11.19
CA ASN A 49 -8.71 -0.05 12.26
C ASN A 49 -9.10 -0.64 13.62
N ASN A 50 -8.11 -1.04 14.42
CA ASN A 50 -8.29 -1.42 15.83
C ASN A 50 -8.08 -0.19 16.75
N GLU A 51 -8.53 -0.26 18.01
CA GLU A 51 -8.27 0.80 19.01
C GLU A 51 -6.76 0.99 19.25
N PHE A 52 -5.99 -0.10 19.25
CA PHE A 52 -4.54 -0.08 19.40
C PHE A 52 -3.87 -0.44 18.08
N GLN A 53 -3.00 0.45 17.60
CA GLN A 53 -2.35 0.31 16.31
C GLN A 53 -0.86 0.63 16.39
N ARG A 54 -0.02 -0.39 16.27
CA ARG A 54 1.42 -0.17 16.06
C ARG A 54 1.72 -0.01 14.57
N TYR A 55 2.85 0.62 14.25
CA TYR A 55 3.26 0.90 12.87
C TYR A 55 2.14 1.58 12.09
N HIS A 56 1.40 2.45 12.78
CA HIS A 56 0.18 3.06 12.33
C HIS A 56 -0.95 2.10 11.90
N GLY A 57 -0.80 0.78 11.87
CA GLY A 57 -1.78 -0.16 11.28
C GLY A 57 -1.33 -0.76 9.94
N TYR A 58 -0.05 -0.59 9.59
CA TYR A 58 0.58 -1.35 8.54
C TYR A 58 0.85 -2.79 9.01
N VAL A 59 0.62 -3.74 8.11
CA VAL A 59 0.88 -5.18 8.30
C VAL A 59 1.64 -5.72 7.09
N PRO A 60 2.45 -6.79 7.26
CA PRO A 60 3.11 -7.46 6.15
C PRO A 60 2.12 -7.93 5.09
N THR A 61 2.50 -7.78 3.83
CA THR A 61 1.91 -8.50 2.70
C THR A 61 2.53 -9.90 2.61
N LEU A 62 2.01 -10.76 1.73
CA LEU A 62 2.64 -12.05 1.44
C LEU A 62 4.11 -11.91 1.00
N ALA A 63 4.46 -10.85 0.28
CA ALA A 63 5.85 -10.57 -0.09
C ALA A 63 6.66 -10.08 1.14
N GLY A 64 6.06 -9.28 2.00
CA GLY A 64 6.67 -8.85 3.26
C GLY A 64 6.91 -10.01 4.23
N GLU A 65 6.04 -11.01 4.24
CA GLU A 65 6.15 -12.21 5.06
C GLU A 65 7.40 -13.03 4.75
N GLU A 66 8.10 -12.82 3.63
CA GLU A 66 9.42 -13.40 3.40
C GLU A 66 10.41 -12.97 4.50
N PHE A 67 10.43 -11.67 4.80
CA PHE A 67 11.37 -11.02 5.72
C PHE A 67 10.81 -10.82 7.13
N LEU A 68 9.49 -10.67 7.24
CA LEU A 68 8.80 -10.18 8.42
C LEU A 68 7.92 -11.26 9.04
N LEU A 69 7.78 -11.22 10.36
CA LEU A 69 6.81 -11.99 11.13
C LEU A 69 5.85 -11.01 11.81
N TYR A 70 4.55 -11.17 11.55
CA TYR A 70 3.52 -10.41 12.23
C TYR A 70 2.90 -11.23 13.37
N ILE A 71 2.87 -10.67 14.58
CA ILE A 71 2.20 -11.24 15.75
C ILE A 71 0.96 -10.40 16.02
N ALA A 72 -0.18 -10.85 15.50
CA ALA A 72 -1.44 -10.10 15.48
C ALA A 72 -1.91 -9.69 16.88
N GLU A 73 -1.81 -10.58 17.88
CA GLU A 73 -2.28 -10.32 19.25
C GLU A 73 -1.48 -9.22 19.96
N LYS A 74 -0.31 -8.88 19.42
CA LYS A 74 0.60 -7.86 19.96
C LYS A 74 0.76 -6.67 19.03
N GLU A 75 0.11 -6.69 17.85
CA GLU A 75 0.32 -5.72 16.77
C GLU A 75 1.83 -5.54 16.50
N LEU A 76 2.61 -6.62 16.56
CA LEU A 76 4.08 -6.55 16.54
C LEU A 76 4.62 -7.07 15.23
N ILE A 77 5.52 -6.32 14.60
CA ILE A 77 6.25 -6.78 13.41
C ILE A 77 7.69 -7.02 13.82
N LEU A 78 8.16 -8.23 13.57
CA LEU A 78 9.55 -8.65 13.78
C LEU A 78 10.21 -8.91 12.44
N VAL A 79 11.46 -8.52 12.28
CA VAL A 79 12.35 -9.02 11.23
C VAL A 79 12.80 -10.43 11.62
N LYS A 80 12.67 -11.37 10.69
CA LYS A 80 13.06 -12.76 10.92
C LYS A 80 14.58 -12.90 11.13
N PRO A 81 15.03 -13.92 11.88
CA PRO A 81 16.46 -14.15 12.12
C PRO A 81 17.25 -14.26 10.82
N GLY A 82 18.37 -13.55 10.74
CA GLY A 82 19.26 -13.54 9.57
C GLY A 82 18.73 -12.75 8.36
N MET A 83 17.54 -12.15 8.43
CA MET A 83 16.95 -11.42 7.30
C MET A 83 17.25 -9.92 7.30
N SER A 84 17.80 -9.33 8.37
CA SER A 84 18.04 -7.88 8.46
C SER A 84 18.88 -7.34 7.29
N GLY A 85 19.97 -8.03 6.93
CA GLY A 85 20.80 -7.65 5.78
C GLY A 85 20.06 -7.72 4.44
N THR A 86 19.29 -8.79 4.23
CA THR A 86 18.50 -9.01 3.01
C THR A 86 17.37 -7.99 2.88
N LEU A 87 16.65 -7.72 3.98
CA LEU A 87 15.59 -6.72 4.04
C LEU A 87 16.16 -5.32 3.76
N PHE A 88 17.31 -4.98 4.34
CA PHE A 88 17.98 -3.71 4.09
C PHE A 88 18.40 -3.57 2.61
N ALA A 89 18.93 -4.63 2.02
CA ALA A 89 19.26 -4.65 0.59
C ALA A 89 18.03 -4.54 -0.31
N ALA A 90 16.91 -5.15 0.07
CA ALA A 90 15.63 -5.01 -0.62
C ALA A 90 15.11 -3.56 -0.54
N MET A 91 15.16 -2.93 0.64
CA MET A 91 14.74 -1.54 0.85
C MET A 91 15.53 -0.53 0.00
N LYS A 92 16.80 -0.81 -0.32
CA LYS A 92 17.59 0.04 -1.23
C LYS A 92 17.06 0.07 -2.67
N LYS A 93 16.18 -0.87 -3.04
CA LYS A 93 15.54 -0.93 -4.36
C LYS A 93 14.24 -0.11 -4.41
N ASP A 94 13.94 0.68 -3.39
CA ASP A 94 12.78 1.57 -3.36
C ASP A 94 12.71 2.37 -4.69
N PRO A 95 11.60 2.26 -5.44
CA PRO A 95 11.47 2.94 -6.73
C PRO A 95 11.40 4.47 -6.58
N ALA A 96 11.11 5.01 -5.39
CA ALA A 96 10.95 6.44 -5.16
C ALA A 96 11.43 6.85 -3.75
N PRO A 97 12.73 6.79 -3.44
CA PRO A 97 13.27 7.01 -2.09
C PRO A 97 13.11 8.45 -1.58
N LYS A 98 12.87 9.41 -2.48
CA LYS A 98 12.63 10.82 -2.14
C LYS A 98 11.14 11.19 -2.13
N ALA A 99 10.26 10.25 -2.45
CA ALA A 99 8.82 10.52 -2.48
C ALA A 99 8.31 10.70 -1.06
N VAL A 100 7.53 11.77 -0.87
CA VAL A 100 6.87 12.07 0.41
C VAL A 100 6.00 10.88 0.81
N PHE A 101 6.14 10.45 2.05
CA PHE A 101 5.35 9.38 2.62
C PHE A 101 4.89 9.77 4.02
N LYS A 102 3.59 9.68 4.25
CA LYS A 102 3.00 9.89 5.57
C LYS A 102 2.20 8.65 6.00
N PRO A 103 2.62 7.96 7.06
CA PRO A 103 1.93 6.76 7.56
C PRO A 103 0.46 6.98 7.96
N THR A 104 0.08 8.23 8.21
CA THR A 104 -1.27 8.66 8.58
C THR A 104 -2.12 9.10 7.39
N TYR A 105 -1.52 9.28 6.22
CA TYR A 105 -2.22 9.74 5.01
C TYR A 105 -2.82 8.59 4.18
N ALA A 106 -2.15 7.44 4.15
CA ALA A 106 -2.33 6.43 3.11
C ALA A 106 -3.32 5.31 3.47
N GLU A 107 -4.13 4.97 2.46
CA GLU A 107 -5.06 3.84 2.38
C GLU A 107 -4.35 2.56 1.82
N PRO A 108 -5.01 1.38 1.65
CA PRO A 108 -6.44 1.15 1.52
C PRO A 108 -7.23 1.25 2.82
N THR A 109 -8.40 1.87 2.72
CA THR A 109 -9.37 2.03 3.81
C THR A 109 -10.39 0.90 3.73
N LYS A 110 -11.10 0.64 4.84
CA LYS A 110 -12.28 -0.23 4.87
C LYS A 110 -13.22 0.02 3.68
N ALA A 111 -13.39 1.27 3.28
CA ALA A 111 -14.24 1.67 2.15
C ALA A 111 -13.82 1.04 0.81
N GLN A 112 -12.53 0.86 0.55
CA GLN A 112 -12.06 0.20 -0.67
C GLN A 112 -12.40 -1.29 -0.69
N PHE A 113 -12.19 -1.98 0.42
CA PHE A 113 -12.56 -3.39 0.54
C PHE A 113 -14.08 -3.58 0.53
N ASP A 114 -14.85 -2.67 1.12
CA ASP A 114 -16.32 -2.68 1.02
C ASP A 114 -16.79 -2.45 -0.41
N SER A 115 -16.19 -1.51 -1.14
CA SER A 115 -16.48 -1.27 -2.56
C SER A 115 -16.17 -2.51 -3.40
N TRP A 116 -15.04 -3.17 -3.13
CA TRP A 116 -14.68 -4.43 -3.77
C TRP A 116 -15.74 -5.52 -3.51
N ARG A 117 -16.18 -5.71 -2.25
CA ARG A 117 -17.25 -6.69 -1.91
C ARG A 117 -18.52 -6.41 -2.68
N ALA A 118 -18.96 -5.14 -2.71
CA ALA A 118 -20.14 -4.73 -3.47
C ALA A 118 -19.99 -5.03 -4.97
N GLN A 119 -18.82 -4.76 -5.57
CA GLN A 119 -18.53 -5.10 -6.96
C GLN A 119 -18.57 -6.62 -7.18
N ARG A 120 -18.08 -7.42 -6.22
CA ARG A 120 -18.05 -8.88 -6.32
C ARG A 120 -19.46 -9.48 -6.27
N ASP A 121 -20.34 -8.91 -5.46
CA ASP A 121 -21.74 -9.31 -5.37
C ASP A 121 -22.49 -8.93 -6.65
N GLN A 122 -22.24 -7.73 -7.19
CA GLN A 122 -22.85 -7.23 -8.42
C GLN A 122 -22.36 -7.93 -9.69
N ALA A 123 -21.13 -8.49 -9.68
CA ALA A 123 -20.59 -9.22 -10.83
C ALA A 123 -21.42 -10.45 -11.20
N GLY A 124 -22.15 -11.04 -10.25
CA GLY A 124 -23.04 -12.17 -10.49
C GLY A 124 -22.32 -13.35 -11.14
N ARG A 125 -22.77 -13.75 -12.34
CA ARG A 125 -22.19 -14.86 -13.14
C ARG A 125 -21.28 -14.39 -14.28
N ASP A 126 -21.05 -13.09 -14.43
CA ASP A 126 -20.14 -12.56 -15.46
C ASP A 126 -18.70 -12.92 -15.07
N LEU A 127 -18.09 -13.81 -15.85
CA LEU A 127 -16.75 -14.34 -15.57
C LEU A 127 -15.70 -13.24 -15.62
N TRP A 128 -15.78 -12.33 -16.59
CA TRP A 128 -14.79 -11.26 -16.75
C TRP A 128 -14.87 -10.27 -15.58
N ARG A 129 -16.09 -9.86 -15.19
CA ARG A 129 -16.29 -8.99 -14.03
C ARG A 129 -15.83 -9.66 -12.73
N THR A 130 -16.09 -10.95 -12.58
CA THR A 130 -15.64 -11.73 -11.42
C THR A 130 -14.13 -11.75 -11.32
N GLN A 131 -13.44 -12.16 -12.40
CA GLN A 131 -11.98 -12.19 -12.44
C GLN A 131 -11.35 -10.82 -12.24
N ARG A 132 -11.88 -9.78 -12.88
CA ARG A 132 -11.42 -8.40 -12.69
C ARG A 132 -11.54 -7.98 -11.23
N THR A 133 -12.64 -8.33 -10.58
CA THR A 133 -12.88 -7.98 -9.17
C THR A 133 -11.96 -8.76 -8.23
N GLU A 134 -11.67 -10.03 -8.52
CA GLU A 134 -10.67 -10.82 -7.80
C GLU A 134 -9.25 -10.25 -7.94
N GLN A 135 -8.90 -9.77 -9.13
CA GLN A 135 -7.61 -9.12 -9.37
C GLN A 135 -7.48 -7.78 -8.65
N LEU A 136 -8.58 -7.04 -8.51
CA LEU A 136 -8.63 -5.87 -7.65
C LEU A 136 -8.36 -6.25 -6.19
N HIS A 137 -9.01 -7.30 -5.66
CA HIS A 137 -8.77 -7.77 -4.29
C HIS A 137 -7.30 -8.12 -4.03
N GLU A 138 -6.69 -8.84 -4.98
CA GLU A 138 -5.29 -9.23 -4.89
C GLU A 138 -4.39 -8.00 -4.84
N ALA A 139 -4.66 -7.00 -5.69
CA ALA A 139 -3.93 -5.73 -5.69
C ALA A 139 -4.10 -4.96 -4.36
N LEU A 140 -5.31 -4.88 -3.81
CA LEU A 140 -5.56 -4.26 -2.50
C LEU A 140 -4.76 -4.97 -1.38
N ASN A 141 -4.66 -6.30 -1.43
CA ASN A 141 -3.85 -7.09 -0.50
C ASN A 141 -2.33 -6.93 -0.70
N GLN A 142 -1.90 -6.36 -1.82
CA GLN A 142 -0.53 -5.95 -2.09
C GLN A 142 -0.28 -4.46 -1.75
N GLY A 143 -1.30 -3.76 -1.25
CA GLY A 143 -1.21 -2.35 -0.85
C GLY A 143 -1.45 -1.35 -1.99
N PHE A 144 -1.88 -1.80 -3.16
CA PHE A 144 -2.36 -0.89 -4.21
C PHE A 144 -3.69 -0.26 -3.79
N MET A 145 -4.01 0.86 -4.42
CA MET A 145 -5.30 1.53 -4.31
C MET A 145 -5.99 1.53 -5.68
N ASP A 146 -7.31 1.34 -5.70
CA ASP A 146 -8.11 1.58 -6.91
C ASP A 146 -8.06 3.07 -7.27
N PHE A 147 -7.71 3.40 -8.52
CA PHE A 147 -7.72 4.79 -8.97
C PHE A 147 -9.10 5.45 -8.83
N LYS A 148 -10.20 4.69 -8.90
CA LYS A 148 -11.54 5.23 -8.62
C LYS A 148 -11.67 5.75 -7.19
N ALA A 149 -11.11 5.03 -6.22
CA ALA A 149 -11.10 5.48 -4.82
C ALA A 149 -10.24 6.74 -4.66
N PHE A 150 -9.08 6.79 -5.33
CA PHE A 150 -8.24 7.99 -5.39
C PHE A 150 -9.02 9.20 -5.94
N THR A 151 -9.72 9.03 -7.06
CA THR A 151 -10.53 10.10 -7.67
C THR A 151 -11.66 10.56 -6.76
N VAL A 152 -12.40 9.65 -6.11
CA VAL A 152 -13.48 10.02 -5.18
C VAL A 152 -12.94 10.88 -4.04
N ARG A 153 -11.76 10.54 -3.52
CA ARG A 153 -11.17 11.23 -2.38
C ARG A 153 -10.55 12.57 -2.72
N THR A 154 -9.84 12.63 -3.85
CA THR A 154 -9.02 13.79 -4.21
C THR A 154 -9.69 14.71 -5.22
N GLY A 155 -10.69 14.22 -5.97
CA GLY A 155 -11.25 14.89 -7.15
C GLY A 155 -10.36 14.81 -8.40
N VAL A 156 -9.20 14.16 -8.32
CA VAL A 156 -8.28 14.00 -9.46
C VAL A 156 -8.74 12.83 -10.32
N GLY A 157 -9.21 13.14 -11.53
CA GLY A 157 -9.66 12.17 -12.52
C GLY A 157 -8.70 12.00 -13.70
N GLU A 158 -9.12 11.18 -14.67
CA GLU A 158 -8.33 10.85 -15.87
C GLU A 158 -7.97 12.08 -16.72
N GLY A 159 -8.86 13.07 -16.81
CA GLY A 159 -8.59 14.31 -17.54
C GLY A 159 -7.39 15.09 -16.98
N VAL A 160 -7.17 15.03 -15.67
CA VAL A 160 -5.99 15.63 -15.04
C VAL A 160 -4.73 14.85 -15.40
N LEU A 161 -4.79 13.51 -15.42
CA LEU A 161 -3.66 12.67 -15.83
C LEU A 161 -3.22 12.96 -17.27
N LEU A 162 -4.18 13.16 -18.18
CA LEU A 162 -3.91 13.51 -19.58
C LEU A 162 -3.31 14.91 -19.69
N ARG A 163 -3.90 15.90 -19.01
CA ARG A 163 -3.42 17.30 -19.02
C ARG A 163 -2.00 17.44 -18.48
N LEU A 164 -1.62 16.62 -17.49
CA LEU A 164 -0.30 16.62 -16.86
C LEU A 164 0.68 15.62 -17.48
N GLU A 165 0.32 15.03 -18.63
CA GLU A 165 1.16 14.09 -19.38
C GLU A 165 1.58 12.84 -18.57
N LEU A 166 0.79 12.47 -17.56
CA LEU A 166 0.92 11.19 -16.84
C LEU A 166 0.27 10.05 -17.64
N ALA A 167 -0.71 10.39 -18.47
CA ALA A 167 -1.35 9.50 -19.42
C ALA A 167 -1.29 10.10 -20.83
N LYS A 168 -1.38 9.25 -21.85
CA LYS A 168 -1.52 9.65 -23.25
C LYS A 168 -2.73 8.94 -23.87
N PRO A 169 -3.54 9.62 -24.70
CA PRO A 169 -4.69 8.99 -25.35
C PRO A 169 -4.26 7.75 -26.15
N ARG A 170 -5.08 6.70 -26.11
CA ARG A 170 -4.88 5.50 -26.92
C ARG A 170 -5.70 5.63 -28.19
N SER A 171 -5.08 5.36 -29.34
CA SER A 171 -5.73 5.48 -30.66
C SER A 171 -6.75 4.37 -30.92
N GLU A 172 -6.52 3.17 -30.40
CA GLU A 172 -7.40 2.00 -30.57
C GLU A 172 -7.63 1.31 -29.24
N ARG A 173 -8.87 0.92 -28.94
CA ARG A 173 -9.19 0.16 -27.72
C ARG A 173 -9.23 -1.34 -28.05
N PRO A 174 -8.47 -2.18 -27.33
CA PRO A 174 -8.45 -3.63 -27.59
C PRO A 174 -9.79 -4.31 -27.28
N HIS A 175 -10.59 -3.73 -26.39
CA HIS A 175 -11.96 -4.15 -26.09
C HIS A 175 -12.77 -3.00 -25.48
N GLU A 176 -14.10 -3.16 -25.37
CA GLU A 176 -15.02 -2.12 -24.88
C GLU A 176 -14.64 -1.61 -23.47
N ASN A 177 -14.20 -2.51 -22.59
CA ASN A 177 -13.82 -2.19 -21.21
C ASN A 177 -12.39 -1.65 -21.04
N ALA A 178 -11.66 -1.40 -22.13
CA ALA A 178 -10.24 -1.01 -22.03
C ALA A 178 -10.11 0.46 -21.66
N LEU A 179 -9.02 0.81 -20.96
CA LEU A 179 -8.72 2.21 -20.68
C LEU A 179 -8.58 3.00 -21.99
N ALA A 180 -9.02 4.25 -21.96
CA ALA A 180 -8.97 5.15 -23.11
C ALA A 180 -7.56 5.72 -23.37
N PHE A 181 -6.59 5.36 -22.53
CA PHE A 181 -5.26 5.92 -22.50
C PHE A 181 -4.23 4.89 -22.07
N ASP A 182 -2.98 5.16 -22.40
CA ASP A 182 -1.82 4.47 -21.86
C ASP A 182 -1.11 5.37 -20.85
N LEU A 183 -0.44 4.77 -19.87
CA LEU A 183 0.43 5.52 -18.97
C LEU A 183 1.72 5.92 -19.69
N THR A 184 2.17 7.16 -19.48
CA THR A 184 3.52 7.59 -19.89
C THR A 184 4.55 7.00 -18.94
N LYS A 185 5.86 7.11 -19.26
CA LYS A 185 6.93 6.69 -18.35
C LYS A 185 6.84 7.37 -16.99
N GLU A 186 6.43 8.63 -16.98
CA GLU A 186 6.23 9.39 -15.74
C GLU A 186 5.00 8.90 -14.98
N GLY A 187 3.86 8.70 -15.66
CA GLY A 187 2.66 8.14 -15.03
C GLY A 187 2.90 6.76 -14.42
N GLN A 188 3.70 5.92 -15.07
CA GLN A 188 4.10 4.61 -14.56
C GLN A 188 4.89 4.67 -13.26
N ARG A 189 5.43 5.82 -12.84
CA ARG A 189 6.07 5.96 -11.52
C ARG A 189 5.05 5.88 -10.39
N TYR A 190 3.84 6.39 -10.62
CA TYR A 190 2.77 6.49 -9.63
C TYR A 190 1.69 5.42 -9.81
N LEU A 191 1.43 5.05 -11.07
CA LEU A 191 0.29 4.24 -11.48
C LEU A 191 0.76 2.92 -12.07
N HIS A 192 -0.13 1.93 -12.01
CA HIS A 192 0.04 0.63 -12.63
C HIS A 192 -1.26 0.22 -13.31
N VAL A 193 -1.18 -0.30 -14.53
CA VAL A 193 -2.32 -0.92 -15.22
C VAL A 193 -2.15 -2.43 -15.14
N ARG A 194 -3.09 -3.11 -14.48
CA ARG A 194 -3.07 -4.58 -14.37
C ARG A 194 -3.81 -5.19 -15.55
N ASN A 195 -3.04 -5.61 -16.55
CA ASN A 195 -3.53 -6.31 -17.75
C ASN A 195 -3.87 -7.78 -17.44
N PRO A 196 -4.81 -8.41 -18.18
CA PRO A 196 -5.63 -7.86 -19.26
C PRO A 196 -6.91 -7.15 -18.77
N TRP A 197 -7.11 -6.99 -17.45
CA TRP A 197 -8.36 -6.46 -16.88
C TRP A 197 -8.49 -4.95 -16.90
N GLU A 198 -7.48 -4.25 -17.42
CA GLU A 198 -7.46 -2.78 -17.62
C GLU A 198 -7.82 -2.06 -16.30
N LEU A 199 -7.30 -2.60 -15.19
CA LEU A 199 -7.42 -2.05 -13.83
C LEU A 199 -6.36 -0.98 -13.63
N LEU A 200 -6.76 0.28 -13.55
CA LEU A 200 -5.88 1.36 -13.16
C LEU A 200 -5.74 1.43 -11.64
N LEU A 201 -4.51 1.29 -11.16
CA LEU A 201 -4.17 1.20 -9.76
C LEU A 201 -3.13 2.26 -9.41
N VAL A 202 -3.25 2.88 -8.23
CA VAL A 202 -2.20 3.68 -7.62
C VAL A 202 -1.24 2.74 -6.91
N LYS A 203 0.06 2.90 -7.18
CA LYS A 203 1.11 2.08 -6.56
C LYS A 203 1.16 2.30 -5.05
N PRO A 204 1.51 1.26 -4.26
CA PRO A 204 1.68 1.39 -2.82
C PRO A 204 2.56 2.58 -2.45
N GLY A 205 2.12 3.41 -1.50
CA GLY A 205 2.91 4.56 -1.02
C GLY A 205 3.11 5.71 -2.02
N MET A 206 2.52 5.64 -3.22
CA MET A 206 2.62 6.67 -4.26
C MET A 206 1.41 7.60 -4.32
N GLU A 207 0.45 7.41 -3.42
CA GLU A 207 -0.78 8.19 -3.41
C GLU A 207 -0.54 9.69 -3.17
N LEU A 208 0.13 10.04 -2.06
CA LEU A 208 0.43 11.44 -1.75
C LEU A 208 1.33 12.08 -2.82
N PRO A 209 2.41 11.42 -3.30
CA PRO A 209 3.19 11.92 -4.42
C PRO A 209 2.38 12.15 -5.70
N LEU A 210 1.42 11.26 -6.01
CA LEU A 210 0.53 11.43 -7.16
C LEU A 210 -0.40 12.62 -6.95
N PHE A 211 -0.93 12.79 -5.74
CA PHE A 211 -1.81 13.91 -5.41
C PHE A 211 -1.05 15.24 -5.49
N GLU A 212 0.15 15.32 -4.92
CA GLU A 212 1.04 16.48 -5.01
C GLU A 212 1.37 16.83 -6.47
N ARG A 213 1.64 15.82 -7.31
CA ARG A 213 1.89 16.04 -8.73
C ARG A 213 0.66 16.59 -9.46
N CYS A 214 -0.53 16.15 -9.08
CA CYS A 214 -1.79 16.48 -9.75
C CYS A 214 -2.42 17.80 -9.28
N ASP A 215 -2.28 18.11 -7.99
CA ASP A 215 -2.93 19.21 -7.30
C ASP A 215 -2.07 19.62 -6.08
N PRO A 216 -0.95 20.32 -6.32
CA PRO A 216 0.03 20.63 -5.28
C PRO A 216 -0.55 21.51 -4.16
N GLU A 217 -1.45 22.44 -4.49
CA GLU A 217 -2.05 23.34 -3.51
C GLU A 217 -2.88 22.58 -2.46
N ARG A 218 -3.69 21.61 -2.91
CA ARG A 218 -4.51 20.79 -1.98
C ARG A 218 -3.70 19.69 -1.30
N ALA A 219 -2.59 19.26 -1.90
CA ALA A 219 -1.68 18.30 -1.31
C ALA A 219 -0.72 18.93 -0.28
N ALA A 220 -0.44 20.24 -0.35
CA ALA A 220 0.57 20.93 0.45
C ALA A 220 0.40 20.68 1.96
N TYR A 221 -0.82 20.79 2.49
CA TYR A 221 -1.12 20.48 3.90
C TYR A 221 -0.58 19.10 4.31
N TRP A 222 -0.77 18.10 3.46
CA TRP A 222 -0.32 16.74 3.69
C TRP A 222 1.15 16.52 3.34
N CYS A 223 1.81 17.38 2.58
CA CYS A 223 3.23 17.21 2.24
C CYS A 223 4.15 17.96 3.20
N GLU A 224 3.73 19.12 3.69
CA GLU A 224 4.58 20.07 4.42
C GLU A 224 4.52 19.89 5.95
N LEU A 225 3.41 19.36 6.48
CA LEU A 225 3.33 19.11 7.93
C LEU A 225 4.32 18.01 8.37
N PRO A 226 4.89 18.07 9.59
CA PRO A 226 5.72 17.01 10.13
C PRO A 226 5.01 15.66 10.26
#